data_AF-A0A950WKA7-F1
#
_entry.id   AF-A0A950WKA7-F1
#
_cell.length_a   1.000
_cell.length_b   1.000
_cell.length_c   1.000
_cell.angle_alpha   90.00
_cell.angle_beta   90.00
_cell.angle_gamma   90.00
#
_symmetry.space_group_name_H-M   'P 1'
#
loop_
_entity.id
_entity.type
_entity.pdbx_description
1 polymer ?
#
loop_
_entity_poly.entity_id
_entity_poly.type
_entity_poly.pdbx_seq_one_letter_code
_entity_poly.pdbx_strand_id
1 'polypeptide(L)'
;FDCLHDMGDPTGAARHVRQTLKPDGSWMIVEPAAGDRLEDNLNPVGRLYYAASTVICIPTSLDQPVGAALGAQAGSSKLSAVIAEGGFRTVRKATETPFNVVLEARP
;
A
#
# COMPACT_ATOMS: atom_id res chain seq x y z
N PHE A 1 -4.00 -4.54 -7.60
CA PHE A 1 -2.69 -4.17 -8.16
C PHE A 1 -2.71 -2.66 -8.24
N ASP A 2 -1.70 -2.00 -7.69
CA ASP A 2 -1.53 -0.54 -7.69
C ASP A 2 -2.81 0.19 -7.27
N CYS A 3 -3.32 -0.15 -6.09
CA CYS A 3 -4.62 0.35 -5.66
C CYS A 3 -4.81 0.45 -4.15
N LEU A 4 -4.03 -0.26 -3.33
CA LEU A 4 -4.26 -0.24 -1.88
C LEU A 4 -4.02 1.15 -1.30
N HIS A 5 -3.06 1.90 -1.85
CA HIS A 5 -2.77 3.27 -1.44
C HIS A 5 -3.87 4.30 -1.75
N ASP A 6 -4.78 3.97 -2.67
CA ASP A 6 -5.91 4.82 -3.10
C ASP A 6 -7.21 4.51 -2.35
N MET A 7 -7.28 3.39 -1.62
CA MET A 7 -8.51 2.98 -0.95
C MET A 7 -8.83 3.88 0.24
N GLY A 8 -10.12 4.16 0.45
CA GLY A 8 -10.59 4.86 1.66
C GLY A 8 -10.35 4.06 2.94
N ASP A 9 -10.59 2.74 2.89
CA ASP A 9 -10.38 1.80 4.01
C ASP A 9 -9.46 0.63 3.59
N PRO A 10 -8.13 0.85 3.51
CA PRO A 10 -7.20 -0.19 3.10
C PRO A 10 -7.06 -1.31 4.15
N THR A 11 -7.31 -1.03 5.43
CA THR A 11 -7.35 -2.06 6.50
C THR A 11 -8.59 -2.95 6.33
N GLY A 12 -9.75 -2.37 6.03
CA GLY A 12 -10.97 -3.11 5.71
C GLY A 12 -10.81 -3.95 4.45
N ALA A 13 -10.16 -3.41 3.41
CA ALA A 13 -9.81 -4.17 2.21
C ALA A 13 -8.92 -5.38 2.54
N ALA A 14 -7.85 -5.18 3.33
CA ALA A 14 -6.98 -6.27 3.78
C ALA A 14 -7.77 -7.34 4.57
N ARG A 15 -8.67 -6.93 5.47
CA ARG A 15 -9.56 -7.85 6.20
C ARG A 15 -10.46 -8.67 5.28
N HIS A 16 -11.04 -8.03 4.27
CA HIS A 16 -11.88 -8.71 3.30
C HIS A 16 -11.06 -9.75 2.50
N VAL A 17 -9.87 -9.37 2.02
CA VAL A 17 -8.97 -10.31 1.32
C VAL A 17 -8.59 -11.48 2.23
N ARG A 18 -8.28 -11.23 3.51
CA ARG A 18 -7.96 -12.29 4.47
C ARG A 18 -9.09 -13.31 4.64
N GLN A 19 -10.35 -12.88 4.54
CA GLN A 19 -11.53 -13.74 4.65
C GLN A 19 -11.82 -14.53 3.36
N THR A 20 -11.36 -14.06 2.21
CA THR A 20 -11.63 -14.69 0.90
C THR A 20 -10.56 -15.71 0.51
N LEU A 21 -9.35 -15.60 1.08
CA LEU A 21 -8.26 -16.55 0.85
C LEU A 21 -8.48 -17.90 1.55
N LYS A 22 -7.89 -18.95 0.96
CA LYS A 22 -7.69 -20.24 1.65
C LYS A 22 -6.83 -20.06 2.90
N PRO A 23 -6.90 -20.98 3.89
CA PRO A 23 -6.11 -20.89 5.12
C PRO A 23 -4.59 -20.75 4.92
N ASP A 24 -4.06 -21.26 3.80
CA ASP A 24 -2.65 -21.22 3.41
C ASP A 24 -2.37 -20.31 2.19
N GLY A 25 -3.37 -19.56 1.74
CA GLY A 25 -3.27 -18.67 0.59
C GLY A 25 -2.37 -17.46 0.87
N SER A 26 -1.86 -16.84 -0.21
CA SER A 26 -1.09 -15.60 -0.14
C SER A 26 -1.79 -14.49 -0.92
N TRP A 27 -1.61 -13.26 -0.46
CA TRP A 27 -1.97 -12.06 -1.19
C TRP A 27 -0.70 -11.41 -1.74
N MET A 28 -0.68 -11.15 -3.05
CA MET A 28 0.33 -10.34 -3.70
C MET A 28 -0.17 -8.90 -3.81
N ILE A 29 0.56 -7.97 -3.19
CA ILE A 29 0.27 -6.54 -3.22
C ILE A 29 1.38 -5.87 -4.03
N VAL A 30 1.01 -5.04 -5.00
CA VAL A 30 1.96 -4.29 -5.83
C VAL A 30 1.60 -2.83 -5.69
N GLU A 31 2.54 -2.03 -5.20
CA GLU A 31 2.34 -0.61 -4.89
C GLU A 31 3.55 0.19 -5.38
N PRO A 32 3.46 1.53 -5.47
CA PRO A 32 4.61 2.33 -5.87
C PRO A 32 5.77 2.18 -4.89
N ALA A 33 6.98 2.10 -5.41
CA ALA A 33 8.19 2.02 -4.60
C ALA A 33 8.39 3.36 -3.86
N ALA A 34 8.49 3.29 -2.54
CA ALA A 34 8.74 4.41 -1.66
C ALA A 34 9.50 3.95 -0.41
N GLY A 35 10.45 4.76 0.04
CA GLY A 35 11.04 4.65 1.37
C GLY A 35 10.06 5.10 2.45
N ASP A 36 10.31 4.69 3.69
CA ASP A 36 9.40 4.97 4.82
C ASP A 36 9.55 6.41 5.35
N ARG A 37 10.62 7.11 4.97
CA ARG A 37 10.90 8.49 5.38
C ARG A 37 10.95 9.41 4.17
N LEU A 38 10.65 10.69 4.35
CA LEU A 38 10.61 11.65 3.25
C LEU A 38 11.97 11.74 2.53
N GLU A 39 13.07 11.78 3.28
CA GLU A 39 14.44 11.89 2.76
C GLU A 39 14.83 10.73 1.83
N ASP A 40 14.27 9.54 2.04
CA ASP A 40 14.52 8.36 1.18
C ASP A 40 13.89 8.54 -0.22
N ASN A 41 12.92 9.45 -0.33
CA ASN A 41 12.10 9.67 -1.51
C ASN A 41 12.46 10.97 -2.25
N LEU A 42 13.48 11.72 -1.81
CA LEU A 42 13.91 12.97 -2.44
C LEU A 42 14.73 12.72 -3.71
N ASN A 43 14.08 12.12 -4.71
CA ASN A 43 14.62 11.79 -6.02
C ASN A 43 13.58 12.13 -7.12
N PRO A 44 13.95 12.12 -8.42
CA PRO A 44 13.02 12.50 -9.49
C PRO A 44 11.73 11.69 -9.55
N VAL A 45 11.80 10.39 -9.22
CA VAL A 45 10.62 9.49 -9.21
C VAL A 45 9.71 9.85 -8.03
N GLY A 46 10.26 10.00 -6.84
CA GLY A 46 9.51 10.42 -5.66
C GLY A 46 8.83 11.78 -5.87
N ARG A 47 9.51 12.75 -6.50
CA ARG A 47 8.90 14.05 -6.85
C ARG A 47 7.68 13.89 -7.76
N LEU A 48 7.76 13.02 -8.78
CA LEU A 48 6.63 12.74 -9.67
C LEU A 48 5.48 12.09 -8.90
N TYR A 49 5.76 11.08 -8.08
CA TYR A 49 4.73 10.36 -7.34
C TYR A 49 4.09 11.18 -6.22
N TYR A 50 4.84 12.03 -5.49
CA TYR A 50 4.22 12.99 -4.57
C TYR A 50 3.29 13.96 -5.30
N ALA A 51 3.73 14.51 -6.43
CA ALA A 51 2.91 15.44 -7.22
C ALA A 51 1.63 14.78 -7.74
N ALA A 52 1.74 13.58 -8.34
CA ALA A 52 0.59 12.82 -8.82
C ALA A 52 -0.35 12.42 -7.67
N SER A 53 0.21 11.87 -6.58
CA SER A 53 -0.56 11.43 -5.41
C SER A 53 -1.35 12.57 -4.77
N THR A 54 -0.80 13.79 -4.77
CA THR A 54 -1.47 14.97 -4.19
C THR A 54 -2.76 15.33 -4.95
N VAL A 55 -2.82 15.08 -6.26
CA VAL A 55 -3.94 15.50 -7.11
C VAL A 55 -4.82 14.34 -7.60
N ILE A 56 -4.40 13.09 -7.36
CA ILE A 56 -5.12 11.88 -7.78
C ILE A 56 -5.39 10.96 -6.58
N CYS A 57 -4.35 10.31 -6.06
CA CYS A 57 -4.47 9.22 -5.09
C CYS A 57 -5.10 9.65 -3.76
N ILE A 58 -4.57 10.72 -3.16
CA ILE A 58 -5.02 11.23 -1.86
C ILE A 58 -6.46 11.73 -1.95
N PRO A 59 -6.85 12.59 -2.91
CA PRO A 59 -8.25 12.97 -3.08
C PRO A 59 -9.18 11.79 -3.33
N THR A 60 -8.74 10.80 -4.12
CA THR A 60 -9.53 9.58 -4.38
C THR A 60 -9.82 8.80 -3.10
N SER A 61 -8.83 8.64 -2.23
CA SER A 61 -9.02 7.99 -0.92
C SER A 61 -9.94 8.81 -0.02
N LEU A 62 -9.77 10.14 0.03
CA LEU A 62 -10.59 11.05 0.86
C LEU A 62 -12.06 11.13 0.43
N ASP A 63 -12.38 10.85 -0.84
CA ASP A 63 -13.76 10.80 -1.36
C ASP A 63 -14.50 9.50 -0.97
N GLN A 64 -13.79 8.54 -0.39
CA GLN A 64 -14.35 7.27 0.07
C GLN A 64 -14.54 7.27 1.60
N PRO A 65 -15.40 6.38 2.16
CA PRO A 65 -15.48 6.18 3.60
C PRO A 65 -14.13 5.86 4.24
N VAL A 66 -13.96 6.23 5.52
CA VAL A 66 -12.71 6.19 6.31
C VAL A 66 -11.64 7.18 5.85
N GLY A 67 -11.40 7.35 4.54
CA GLY A 67 -10.52 8.37 4.01
C GLY A 67 -9.07 8.28 4.51
N ALA A 68 -8.50 7.07 4.55
CA ALA A 68 -7.19 6.82 5.15
C ALA A 68 -6.03 7.60 4.52
N ALA A 69 -6.16 8.02 3.25
CA ALA A 69 -5.24 8.91 2.56
C ALA A 69 -3.77 8.45 2.65
N LEU A 70 -3.49 7.18 2.36
CA LEU A 70 -2.13 6.65 2.35
C LEU A 70 -1.29 7.28 1.24
N GLY A 71 -1.82 7.29 0.01
CA GLY A 71 -1.16 7.84 -1.17
C GLY A 71 0.04 7.02 -1.67
N ALA A 72 0.49 7.35 -2.88
CA ALA A 72 1.50 6.57 -3.61
C ALA A 72 2.86 6.46 -2.88
N GLN A 73 3.13 7.33 -1.91
CA GLN A 73 4.39 7.37 -1.16
C GLN A 73 4.23 6.87 0.28
N ALA A 74 3.30 5.94 0.52
CA ALA A 74 3.04 5.39 1.86
C ALA A 74 4.24 4.63 2.47
N GLY A 75 5.09 4.02 1.64
CA GLY A 75 6.22 3.21 2.09
C GLY A 75 5.82 1.81 2.56
N SER A 76 6.80 0.89 2.57
CA SER A 76 6.55 -0.52 2.89
C SER A 76 6.12 -0.75 4.33
N SER A 77 6.62 0.06 5.27
CA SER A 77 6.27 -0.03 6.69
C SER A 77 4.79 0.29 6.92
N LYS A 78 4.30 1.40 6.36
CA LYS A 78 2.90 1.79 6.52
C LYS A 78 1.96 0.80 5.83
N LEU A 79 2.29 0.36 4.62
CA LEU A 79 1.54 -0.67 3.90
C LEU A 79 1.49 -1.97 4.71
N SER A 80 2.62 -2.42 5.26
CA SER A 80 2.68 -3.64 6.07
C SER A 80 1.87 -3.53 7.35
N ALA A 81 1.87 -2.37 8.01
CA ALA A 81 1.07 -2.14 9.22
C ALA A 81 -0.44 -2.26 8.93
N VAL A 82 -0.92 -1.60 7.87
CA VAL A 82 -2.32 -1.65 7.44
C VAL A 82 -2.75 -3.08 7.04
N ILE A 83 -1.88 -3.80 6.33
CA ILE A 83 -2.12 -5.19 5.96
C ILE A 83 -2.18 -6.09 7.21
N ALA A 84 -1.28 -5.88 8.18
CA ALA A 84 -1.26 -6.63 9.42
C ALA A 84 -2.50 -6.35 10.30
N GLU A 85 -2.95 -5.09 10.38
CA GLU A 85 -4.21 -4.70 11.02
C GLU A 85 -5.44 -5.36 10.37
N GLY A 86 -5.33 -5.70 9.08
CA GLY A 86 -6.31 -6.51 8.34
C GLY A 86 -6.34 -8.00 8.73
N GLY A 87 -5.41 -8.48 9.56
CA GLY A 87 -5.39 -9.84 10.08
C GLY A 87 -4.43 -10.80 9.36
N PHE A 88 -3.47 -10.28 8.60
CA PHE A 88 -2.34 -11.07 8.10
C PHE A 88 -1.20 -11.12 9.13
N ARG A 89 -0.66 -12.31 9.43
CA ARG A 89 0.45 -12.45 10.41
C ARG A 89 1.81 -12.13 9.84
N THR A 90 2.02 -12.36 8.55
CA THR A 90 3.32 -12.13 7.92
C THR A 90 3.16 -11.28 6.67
N VAL A 91 3.96 -10.22 6.59
CA VAL A 91 4.09 -9.37 5.41
C VAL A 91 5.58 -9.26 5.11
N ARG A 92 5.97 -9.54 3.87
CA ARG A 92 7.37 -9.42 3.44
C ARG A 92 7.47 -8.79 2.06
N LYS A 93 8.57 -8.12 1.79
CA LYS A 93 8.95 -7.72 0.43
C LYS A 93 9.36 -8.97 -0.35
N ALA A 94 8.62 -9.29 -1.41
CA ALA A 94 8.89 -10.41 -2.28
C ALA A 94 9.91 -10.04 -3.37
N THR A 95 9.77 -8.85 -3.96
CA THR A 95 10.69 -8.26 -4.93
C THR A 95 10.42 -6.76 -5.05
N GLU A 96 11.26 -6.04 -5.80
CA GLU A 96 11.05 -4.64 -6.14
C GLU A 96 11.66 -4.28 -7.49
N THR A 97 11.12 -3.23 -8.10
CA THR A 97 11.70 -2.50 -9.22
C THR A 97 11.96 -1.06 -8.78
N PRO A 98 12.59 -0.21 -9.62
CA PRO A 98 12.71 1.22 -9.31
C PRO A 98 11.38 1.95 -9.12
N PHE A 99 10.24 1.37 -9.56
CA PHE A 99 8.93 2.02 -9.56
C PHE A 99 7.91 1.34 -8.66
N ASN A 100 8.06 0.05 -8.39
CA ASN A 100 7.07 -0.73 -7.64
C ASN A 100 7.73 -1.63 -6.60
N VAL A 101 7.08 -1.75 -5.45
CA VAL A 101 7.36 -2.78 -4.46
C VAL A 101 6.30 -3.88 -4.58
N VAL A 102 6.74 -5.15 -4.47
CA VAL A 102 5.84 -6.30 -4.38
C VAL A 102 5.92 -6.87 -2.98
N LEU A 103 4.80 -6.85 -2.26
CA LEU A 103 4.66 -7.47 -0.95
C LEU A 103 3.91 -8.80 -1.07
N GLU A 104 4.32 -9.80 -0.30
CA GLU A 104 3.53 -11.01 -0.02
C GLU A 104 2.98 -10.90 1.40
N ALA A 105 1.67 -11.04 1.55
CA ALA A 105 1.01 -11.18 2.84
C ALA A 105 0.42 -12.59 2.99
N ARG A 106 0.63 -13.22 4.16
CA ARG A 106 0.11 -14.56 4.47
C ARG A 106 -0.58 -14.59 5.84
N PRO A 107 -1.65 -15.41 5.99
CA PRO A 107 -2.40 -15.61 7.21
C PRO A 107 -1.55 -15.76 8.45
#